data_AF-A0A1B0G1Y4-F1
#
_entry.id   AF-A0A1B0G1Y4-F1
#
_cell.length_a   1.000
_cell.length_b   1.000
_cell.length_c   1.000
_cell.angle_alpha   90.00
_cell.angle_beta   90.00
_cell.angle_gamma   90.00
#
_symmetry.space_group_name_H-M   'P 1'
#
loop_
_entity.id
_entity.type
_entity.pdbx_description
1 polymer ?
#
loop_
_entity_poly.entity_id
_entity_poly.type
_entity_poly.pdbx_seq_one_letter_code
_entity_poly.pdbx_strand_id
1 'polypeptide(L)'
;MIESFLLLNNTLGCLCEATSECNQTALCVQGASALFRITRPYWLEAAELTLGDDLTNSVEAFPNCVNDPYCAANTIENCMLRYKKDCNGDGEVNCYDYAAIHKFGSYACVPPVYYDTLRTCLNMVNKPRPFIVFVVIIFLTVLKLCSNAQLEAENPLTDVCLGCLCEATSGCNQTATCNYGACGLFRVTYAYWVDGGKLTLSNESPDSPDAFPNCVNDPYCAANTIQNYMIRYKQDCNDDGEINCYDYAAIHRLGGYGCKAALPPGYYETLNSCLRYHSHY
;
A
#
# COMPACT_ATOMS: atom_id res chain seq x y z
N MET A 1 -9.47 4.37 16.95
CA MET A 1 -9.58 3.87 15.56
C MET A 1 -9.11 2.41 15.44
N ILE A 2 -7.97 2.02 16.02
CA ILE A 2 -7.50 0.62 16.03
C ILE A 2 -8.36 -0.26 16.95
N GLU A 3 -8.71 0.21 18.15
CA GLU A 3 -9.58 -0.55 19.09
C GLU A 3 -10.97 -0.80 18.52
N SER A 4 -11.58 0.21 17.87
CA SER A 4 -12.90 0.07 17.23
C SER A 4 -12.89 -0.96 16.09
N PHE A 5 -11.79 -1.08 15.34
CA PHE A 5 -11.65 -2.06 14.26
C PHE A 5 -11.46 -3.49 14.79
N LEU A 6 -10.69 -3.67 15.87
CA LEU A 6 -10.50 -4.96 16.54
C LEU A 6 -11.80 -5.44 17.21
N LEU A 7 -12.54 -4.54 17.83
CA LEU A 7 -13.85 -4.81 18.41
C LEU A 7 -14.84 -5.27 17.33
N LEU A 8 -14.85 -4.62 16.17
CA LEU A 8 -15.71 -4.98 15.04
C LEU A 8 -15.39 -6.37 14.48
N ASN A 9 -14.10 -6.71 14.31
CA ASN A 9 -13.65 -8.03 13.84
C ASN A 9 -14.02 -9.17 14.79
N ASN A 10 -13.83 -8.97 16.11
CA ASN A 10 -14.20 -9.98 17.10
C ASN A 10 -15.73 -10.16 17.17
N THR A 11 -16.49 -9.07 16.99
CA THR A 11 -17.95 -9.09 16.98
C THR A 11 -18.50 -9.80 15.75
N LEU A 12 -17.95 -9.53 14.56
CA LEU A 12 -18.27 -10.24 13.33
C LEU A 12 -17.98 -11.75 13.46
N GLY A 13 -16.82 -12.12 14.03
CA GLY A 13 -16.48 -13.52 14.28
C GLY A 13 -17.47 -14.22 15.20
N CYS A 14 -17.80 -13.62 16.35
CA CYS A 14 -18.78 -14.19 17.27
C CYS A 14 -20.20 -14.23 16.68
N LEU A 15 -20.57 -13.26 15.83
CA LEU A 15 -21.87 -13.26 15.16
C LEU A 15 -21.97 -14.39 14.12
N CYS A 16 -20.91 -14.56 13.33
CA CYS A 16 -20.77 -15.63 12.35
C CYS A 16 -20.91 -17.01 13.00
N GLU A 17 -20.18 -17.24 14.10
CA GLU A 17 -20.27 -18.49 14.88
C GLU A 17 -21.70 -18.73 15.39
N ALA A 18 -22.34 -17.70 15.96
CA ALA A 18 -23.68 -17.81 16.53
C ALA A 18 -24.79 -18.00 15.48
N THR A 19 -24.55 -17.64 14.22
CA THR A 19 -25.57 -17.67 13.16
C THR A 19 -25.42 -18.86 12.23
N SER A 20 -24.19 -19.30 11.96
CA SER A 20 -23.90 -20.34 10.96
C SER A 20 -22.74 -21.27 11.32
N GLU A 21 -22.16 -21.17 12.53
CA GLU A 21 -20.89 -21.82 12.88
C GLU A 21 -19.75 -21.43 11.92
N CYS A 22 -19.86 -20.26 11.28
CA CYS A 22 -18.99 -19.82 10.21
C CYS A 22 -18.82 -20.81 9.05
N ASN A 23 -19.81 -21.68 8.83
CA ASN A 23 -19.75 -22.67 7.79
C ASN A 23 -20.16 -22.06 6.43
N GLN A 24 -19.17 -21.89 5.55
CA GLN A 24 -19.35 -21.35 4.19
C GLN A 24 -20.26 -22.21 3.28
N THR A 25 -20.62 -23.43 3.71
CA THR A 25 -21.50 -24.34 2.94
C THR A 25 -22.99 -24.22 3.26
N ALA A 26 -23.38 -23.32 4.19
CA ALA A 26 -24.78 -23.13 4.55
C ALA A 26 -25.60 -22.54 3.37
N LEU A 27 -26.34 -23.36 2.63
CA LEU A 27 -27.19 -22.87 1.52
C LEU A 27 -28.28 -21.90 2.00
N CYS A 28 -28.79 -21.03 1.11
CA CYS A 28 -29.90 -20.11 1.38
C CYS A 28 -31.16 -20.87 1.81
N VAL A 29 -31.46 -20.93 3.11
CA VAL A 29 -32.72 -21.48 3.63
C VAL A 29 -33.66 -20.30 3.92
N GLN A 30 -34.84 -20.29 3.31
CA GLN A 30 -35.92 -19.31 3.58
C GLN A 30 -35.60 -17.83 3.30
N GLY A 31 -34.74 -17.52 2.33
CA GLY A 31 -34.50 -16.13 1.88
C GLY A 31 -33.48 -15.32 2.71
N ALA A 32 -32.70 -15.99 3.55
CA ALA A 32 -31.52 -15.46 4.24
C ALA A 32 -30.26 -16.25 3.83
N SER A 33 -29.09 -15.59 3.82
CA SER A 33 -27.83 -16.20 3.35
C SER A 33 -27.06 -17.04 4.38
N ALA A 34 -26.01 -17.69 3.89
CA ALA A 34 -25.15 -18.67 4.55
C ALA A 34 -24.47 -18.20 5.85
N LEU A 35 -23.63 -17.17 5.76
CA LEU A 35 -22.58 -16.93 6.75
C LEU A 35 -23.08 -16.13 7.95
N PHE A 36 -23.94 -15.15 7.69
CA PHE A 36 -24.50 -14.26 8.69
C PHE A 36 -26.02 -14.26 8.72
N ARG A 37 -26.73 -15.04 7.88
CA ARG A 37 -28.21 -14.99 7.79
C ARG A 37 -28.76 -13.60 7.44
N ILE A 38 -28.08 -12.89 6.55
CA ILE A 38 -28.53 -11.59 6.05
C ILE A 38 -29.78 -11.80 5.19
N THR A 39 -30.85 -11.07 5.50
CA THR A 39 -32.10 -11.07 4.72
C THR A 39 -32.07 -10.03 3.61
N ARG A 40 -32.87 -10.21 2.55
CA ARG A 40 -32.94 -9.24 1.45
C ARG A 40 -33.36 -7.83 1.89
N PRO A 41 -34.36 -7.64 2.77
CA PRO A 41 -34.69 -6.32 3.29
C PRO A 41 -33.52 -5.67 4.05
N TYR A 42 -32.81 -6.45 4.89
CA TYR A 42 -31.65 -5.96 5.64
C TYR A 42 -30.52 -5.52 4.70
N TRP A 43 -30.24 -6.30 3.65
CA TRP A 43 -29.24 -5.95 2.65
C TRP A 43 -29.62 -4.70 1.86
N LEU A 44 -30.89 -4.54 1.45
CA LEU A 44 -31.35 -3.35 0.74
C LEU A 44 -31.21 -2.09 1.59
N GLU A 45 -31.56 -2.14 2.88
CA GLU A 45 -31.39 -1.01 3.81
C GLU A 45 -29.92 -0.60 3.99
N ALA A 46 -28.99 -1.55 3.88
CA ALA A 46 -27.55 -1.31 3.97
C ALA A 46 -26.92 -0.87 2.64
N ALA A 47 -27.41 -1.39 1.50
CA ALA A 47 -26.85 -1.17 0.17
C ALA A 47 -27.06 0.26 -0.37
N GLU A 48 -28.14 0.94 0.03
CA GLU A 48 -28.40 2.36 -0.30
C GLU A 48 -27.23 3.31 0.03
N LEU A 49 -26.32 2.92 0.92
CA LEU A 49 -25.17 3.73 1.35
C LEU A 49 -23.91 3.54 0.49
N THR A 50 -23.83 2.50 -0.35
CA THR A 50 -22.58 2.10 -1.01
C THR A 50 -22.73 1.77 -2.49
N LEU A 51 -23.94 1.46 -2.96
CA LEU A 51 -24.20 1.08 -4.35
C LEU A 51 -25.27 2.01 -4.91
N GLY A 52 -25.00 2.65 -6.06
CA GLY A 52 -25.99 3.45 -6.77
C GLY A 52 -27.19 2.61 -7.19
N ASP A 53 -28.33 3.27 -7.41
CA ASP A 53 -29.65 2.65 -7.67
C ASP A 53 -29.67 1.59 -8.80
N ASP A 54 -28.69 1.61 -9.70
CA ASP A 54 -28.56 0.65 -10.80
C ASP A 54 -28.11 -0.77 -10.35
N LEU A 55 -27.37 -0.88 -9.24
CA LEU A 55 -26.83 -2.17 -8.75
C LEU A 55 -27.80 -2.93 -7.81
N THR A 56 -28.69 -2.24 -7.10
CA THR A 56 -29.66 -2.85 -6.17
C THR A 56 -30.85 -3.52 -6.87
N ASN A 57 -31.07 -3.19 -8.14
CA ASN A 57 -32.14 -3.73 -8.99
C ASN A 57 -31.80 -5.08 -9.66
N SER A 58 -30.54 -5.53 -9.60
CA SER A 58 -30.14 -6.84 -10.11
C SER A 58 -30.62 -7.96 -9.18
N VAL A 59 -31.33 -8.94 -9.74
CA VAL A 59 -31.85 -10.12 -9.01
C VAL A 59 -30.70 -10.94 -8.39
N GLU A 60 -29.51 -10.87 -8.97
CA GLU A 60 -28.32 -11.61 -8.54
C GLU A 60 -27.43 -10.84 -7.55
N ALA A 61 -27.61 -9.52 -7.41
CA ALA A 61 -26.76 -8.71 -6.54
C ALA A 61 -26.86 -9.13 -5.06
N PHE A 62 -28.08 -9.39 -4.57
CA PHE A 62 -28.28 -9.87 -3.21
C PHE A 62 -27.62 -11.24 -2.99
N PRO A 63 -27.95 -12.32 -3.75
CA PRO A 63 -27.30 -13.62 -3.59
C PRO A 63 -25.77 -13.60 -3.71
N ASN A 64 -25.21 -12.78 -4.60
CA ASN A 64 -23.76 -12.68 -4.77
C ASN A 64 -23.09 -12.04 -3.55
N CYS A 65 -23.63 -10.92 -3.06
CA CYS A 65 -23.05 -10.23 -1.92
C CYS A 65 -23.10 -11.07 -0.64
N VAL A 66 -24.22 -11.73 -0.40
CA VAL A 66 -24.42 -12.43 0.88
C VAL A 66 -23.71 -13.79 0.98
N ASN A 67 -23.16 -14.27 -0.14
CA ASN A 67 -22.26 -15.42 -0.22
C ASN A 67 -20.77 -15.02 -0.28
N ASP A 68 -20.47 -13.74 -0.51
CA ASP A 68 -19.13 -13.18 -0.41
C ASP A 68 -18.87 -12.73 1.05
N PRO A 69 -17.87 -13.30 1.76
CA PRO A 69 -17.63 -12.96 3.17
C PRO A 69 -17.35 -11.47 3.42
N TYR A 70 -16.68 -10.79 2.47
CA TYR A 70 -16.34 -9.37 2.61
C TYR A 70 -17.57 -8.49 2.35
N CYS A 71 -18.35 -8.79 1.32
CA CYS A 71 -19.57 -8.05 1.01
C CYS A 71 -20.63 -8.25 2.11
N ALA A 72 -20.77 -9.46 2.63
CA ALA A 72 -21.66 -9.76 3.73
C ALA A 72 -21.24 -9.02 5.02
N ALA A 73 -19.95 -9.03 5.38
CA ALA A 73 -19.44 -8.27 6.52
C ALA A 73 -19.68 -6.75 6.35
N ASN A 74 -19.35 -6.20 5.18
CA ASN A 74 -19.53 -4.79 4.88
C ASN A 74 -21.01 -4.37 4.88
N THR A 75 -21.92 -5.25 4.44
CA THR A 75 -23.38 -5.01 4.55
C THR A 75 -23.78 -4.78 6.00
N ILE A 76 -23.25 -5.60 6.90
CA ILE A 76 -23.55 -5.46 8.33
C ILE A 76 -22.91 -4.17 8.85
N GLU A 77 -21.64 -3.89 8.54
CA GLU A 77 -20.97 -2.65 8.96
C GLU A 77 -21.71 -1.38 8.50
N ASN A 78 -22.19 -1.32 7.26
CA ASN A 78 -22.95 -0.18 6.74
C ASN A 78 -24.29 0.01 7.47
N CYS A 79 -24.98 -1.08 7.78
CA CYS A 79 -26.19 -1.04 8.59
C CYS A 79 -25.91 -0.46 9.99
N MET A 80 -24.75 -0.79 10.58
CA MET A 80 -24.34 -0.26 11.88
C MET A 80 -24.05 1.25 11.84
N LEU A 81 -23.36 1.70 10.81
CA LEU A 81 -23.08 3.12 10.60
C LEU A 81 -24.36 3.95 10.43
N ARG A 82 -25.41 3.35 9.85
CA ARG A 82 -26.72 3.98 9.63
C ARG A 82 -27.50 4.20 10.94
N TYR A 83 -27.60 3.18 11.79
CA TYR A 83 -28.53 3.20 12.91
C TYR A 83 -27.95 3.71 14.22
N LYS A 84 -26.65 3.46 14.51
CA LYS A 84 -25.93 3.89 15.73
C LYS A 84 -26.81 3.93 16.99
N LYS A 85 -27.56 2.85 17.24
CA LYS A 85 -28.61 2.80 18.26
C LYS A 85 -28.14 1.95 19.42
N ASP A 86 -28.22 2.52 20.62
CA ASP A 86 -28.09 1.79 21.87
C ASP A 86 -29.38 0.96 22.04
N CYS A 87 -29.31 -0.33 21.70
CA CYS A 87 -30.45 -1.25 21.74
C CYS A 87 -30.56 -1.94 23.10
N ASN A 88 -29.49 -2.03 23.87
CA ASN A 88 -29.49 -2.70 25.17
C ASN A 88 -29.70 -1.72 26.35
N GLY A 89 -29.65 -0.41 26.10
CA GLY A 89 -29.87 0.67 27.06
C GLY A 89 -28.69 0.90 28.00
N ASP A 90 -27.48 0.49 27.63
CA ASP A 90 -26.28 0.61 28.48
C ASP A 90 -25.58 1.98 28.37
N GLY A 91 -26.07 2.86 27.49
CA GLY A 91 -25.53 4.20 27.26
C GLY A 91 -24.36 4.25 26.29
N GLU A 92 -23.94 3.10 25.74
CA GLU A 92 -22.91 2.98 24.72
C GLU A 92 -23.50 2.35 23.46
N VAL A 93 -22.87 2.60 22.30
CA VAL A 93 -23.20 1.87 21.06
C VAL A 93 -22.04 0.94 20.78
N ASN A 94 -22.23 -0.34 21.09
CA ASN A 94 -21.16 -1.33 21.06
C ASN A 94 -21.62 -2.65 20.40
N CYS A 95 -20.79 -3.67 20.53
CA CYS A 95 -21.00 -5.00 19.93
C CYS A 95 -22.30 -5.70 20.37
N TYR A 96 -22.86 -5.36 21.53
CA TYR A 96 -24.10 -5.93 22.03
C TYR A 96 -25.32 -5.34 21.30
N ASP A 97 -25.27 -4.05 20.96
CA ASP A 97 -26.29 -3.37 20.17
C ASP A 97 -26.29 -3.87 18.73
N TYR A 98 -25.09 -4.05 18.19
CA TYR A 98 -24.84 -4.65 16.88
C TYR A 98 -25.57 -5.99 16.73
N ALA A 99 -25.40 -6.89 17.69
CA ALA A 99 -25.97 -8.22 17.60
C ALA A 99 -27.51 -8.20 17.69
N ALA A 100 -28.07 -7.26 18.46
CA ALA A 100 -29.50 -7.07 18.55
C ALA A 100 -30.09 -6.55 17.23
N ILE A 101 -29.47 -5.52 16.64
CA ILE A 101 -29.90 -4.94 15.35
C ILE A 101 -29.82 -5.98 14.23
N HIS A 102 -28.72 -6.74 14.18
CA HIS A 102 -28.55 -7.77 13.18
C HIS A 102 -29.62 -8.88 13.29
N LYS A 103 -29.96 -9.30 14.51
CA LYS A 103 -30.92 -10.39 14.74
C LYS A 103 -32.38 -9.98 14.56
N PHE A 104 -32.75 -8.78 14.99
CA PHE A 104 -34.14 -8.35 15.08
C PHE A 104 -34.51 -7.22 14.12
N GLY A 105 -33.52 -6.65 13.42
CA GLY A 105 -33.69 -5.44 12.61
C GLY A 105 -33.70 -4.16 13.45
N SER A 106 -33.59 -3.02 12.78
CA SER A 106 -33.47 -1.68 13.40
C SER A 106 -34.71 -1.26 14.22
N TYR A 107 -35.87 -1.82 13.88
CA TYR A 107 -37.16 -1.49 14.50
C TYR A 107 -37.45 -2.28 15.80
N ALA A 108 -36.72 -3.35 16.08
CA ALA A 108 -37.05 -4.29 17.17
C ALA A 108 -35.87 -4.52 18.14
N CYS A 109 -35.29 -3.44 18.69
CA CYS A 109 -34.49 -3.56 19.92
C CYS A 109 -35.41 -4.10 21.05
N VAL A 110 -35.47 -5.41 21.26
CA VAL A 110 -36.28 -6.06 22.32
C VAL A 110 -35.35 -6.86 23.26
N PRO A 111 -35.31 -6.58 24.58
CA PRO A 111 -34.53 -7.37 25.55
C PRO A 111 -35.37 -8.44 26.29
N PRO A 112 -34.78 -9.48 26.95
CA PRO A 112 -33.49 -10.12 26.71
C PRO A 112 -33.51 -11.68 26.88
N VAL A 113 -33.24 -12.46 25.82
CA VAL A 113 -32.88 -13.90 25.97
C VAL A 113 -31.72 -14.33 25.05
N TYR A 114 -30.97 -13.38 24.47
CA TYR A 114 -29.92 -13.71 23.48
C TYR A 114 -28.51 -13.24 23.85
N TYR A 115 -28.33 -12.62 25.01
CA TYR A 115 -27.04 -12.06 25.40
C TYR A 115 -26.04 -13.11 25.89
N ASP A 116 -26.47 -14.24 26.45
CA ASP A 116 -25.56 -15.18 27.11
C ASP A 116 -24.57 -15.85 26.16
N THR A 117 -25.01 -16.27 24.96
CA THR A 117 -24.14 -16.96 24.00
C THR A 117 -23.10 -16.01 23.40
N LEU A 118 -23.51 -14.79 23.04
CA LEU A 118 -22.63 -13.77 22.51
C LEU A 118 -21.66 -13.24 23.57
N ARG A 119 -22.16 -13.00 24.79
CA ARG A 119 -21.35 -12.56 25.93
C ARG A 119 -20.31 -13.59 26.31
N THR A 120 -20.63 -14.88 26.27
CA THR A 120 -19.66 -15.95 26.49
C THR A 120 -18.59 -15.97 25.38
N CYS A 121 -18.98 -15.83 24.10
CA CYS A 121 -18.00 -15.75 22.99
C CYS A 121 -17.07 -14.54 23.12
N LEU A 122 -17.63 -13.34 23.31
CA LEU A 122 -16.85 -12.11 23.48
C LEU A 122 -15.97 -12.16 24.72
N ASN A 123 -16.42 -12.74 25.84
CA ASN A 123 -15.60 -12.92 27.03
C ASN A 123 -14.47 -13.96 26.83
N MET A 124 -14.63 -14.92 25.91
CA MET A 124 -13.55 -15.86 25.55
C MET A 124 -12.52 -15.22 24.62
N VAL A 125 -12.95 -14.37 23.69
CA VAL A 125 -12.09 -13.68 22.71
C VAL A 125 -11.39 -12.46 23.32
N ASN A 126 -12.07 -11.71 24.19
CA ASN A 126 -11.54 -10.53 24.88
C ASN A 126 -10.76 -10.89 26.16
N LYS A 127 -10.66 -12.18 26.53
CA LYS A 127 -9.80 -12.59 27.64
C LYS A 127 -8.34 -12.39 27.23
N PRO A 128 -7.55 -11.54 27.91
CA PRO A 128 -6.15 -11.38 27.58
C PRO A 128 -5.44 -12.71 27.80
N ARG A 129 -5.07 -13.40 26.72
CA ARG A 129 -4.21 -14.57 26.83
C ARG A 129 -2.87 -14.06 27.38
N PRO A 130 -2.33 -14.62 28.46
CA PRO A 130 -1.08 -14.13 29.07
C PRO A 130 0.10 -14.14 28.08
N PHE A 131 0.01 -14.99 27.05
CA PHE A 131 0.92 -15.05 25.92
C PHE A 131 0.87 -13.79 25.03
N ILE A 132 -0.31 -13.21 24.81
CA ILE A 132 -0.50 -12.01 23.98
C ILE A 132 0.08 -10.78 24.69
N VAL A 133 -0.07 -10.65 26.01
CA VAL A 133 0.52 -9.54 26.78
C VAL A 133 2.04 -9.55 26.65
N PHE A 134 2.67 -10.73 26.72
CA PHE A 134 4.12 -10.88 26.53
C PHE A 134 4.56 -10.55 25.10
N VAL A 135 3.81 -11.00 24.09
CA VAL A 135 4.08 -10.69 22.67
C VAL A 135 3.89 -9.20 22.38
N VAL A 136 2.88 -8.54 22.96
CA VAL A 136 2.62 -7.10 22.79
C VAL A 136 3.71 -6.28 23.49
N ILE A 137 4.19 -6.69 24.67
CA ILE A 137 5.31 -6.01 25.33
C ILE A 137 6.59 -6.17 24.50
N ILE A 138 6.87 -7.36 23.97
CA ILE A 138 8.01 -7.60 23.06
C ILE A 138 7.84 -6.79 21.76
N PHE A 139 6.64 -6.71 21.20
CA PHE A 139 6.36 -5.96 19.99
C PHE A 139 6.47 -4.44 20.22
N LEU A 140 6.00 -3.93 21.36
CA LEU A 140 6.12 -2.51 21.73
C LEU A 140 7.56 -2.12 22.06
N THR A 141 8.36 -3.01 22.65
CA THR A 141 9.79 -2.77 22.84
C THR A 141 10.55 -2.83 21.51
N VAL A 142 10.20 -3.74 20.60
CA VAL A 142 10.73 -3.80 19.23
C VAL A 142 10.30 -2.60 18.39
N LEU A 143 9.06 -2.11 18.50
CA LEU A 143 8.56 -0.90 17.82
C LEU A 143 9.28 0.36 18.30
N LYS A 144 9.61 0.45 19.60
CA LYS A 144 10.46 1.52 20.14
C LYS A 144 11.91 1.43 19.64
N LEU A 145 12.43 0.23 19.40
CA LEU A 145 13.74 0.02 18.77
C LEU A 145 13.71 0.29 17.25
N CYS A 146 12.57 0.10 16.58
CA CYS A 146 12.36 0.38 15.15
C CYS A 146 11.98 1.83 14.83
N SER A 147 11.78 2.71 15.82
CA SER A 147 11.42 4.12 15.56
C SER A 147 12.57 4.94 14.94
N ASN A 148 13.76 4.35 14.84
CA ASN A 148 14.90 4.91 14.11
C ASN A 148 15.26 4.13 12.83
N ALA A 149 14.41 3.20 12.38
CA ALA A 149 14.51 2.74 11.00
C ALA A 149 13.81 3.78 10.11
N GLN A 150 14.50 4.91 9.87
CA GLN A 150 14.30 5.59 8.60
C GLN A 150 14.63 4.53 7.53
N LEU A 151 13.62 3.99 6.87
CA LEU A 151 13.84 3.42 5.55
C LEU A 151 14.12 4.63 4.65
N GLU A 152 15.33 5.17 4.75
CA GLU A 152 15.90 5.91 3.65
C GLU A 152 15.84 4.93 2.48
N ALA A 153 15.22 5.33 1.38
CA ALA A 153 15.44 4.64 0.13
C ALA A 153 16.95 4.70 -0.08
N GLU A 154 17.65 3.59 0.22
CA GLU A 154 19.09 3.51 0.06
C GLU A 154 19.37 3.86 -1.39
N ASN A 155 20.05 4.99 -1.60
CA ASN A 155 20.43 5.47 -2.90
C ASN A 155 21.16 4.33 -3.64
N PRO A 156 20.58 3.76 -4.73
CA PRO A 156 21.10 2.54 -5.34
C PRO A 156 22.50 2.71 -5.92
N LEU A 157 22.91 3.94 -6.25
CA LEU A 157 24.27 4.24 -6.71
C LEU A 157 25.09 4.81 -5.56
N THR A 158 26.29 4.26 -5.38
CA THR A 158 27.32 4.86 -4.53
C THR A 158 27.90 6.13 -5.17
N ASP A 159 28.56 6.97 -4.37
CA ASP A 159 29.25 8.16 -4.87
C ASP A 159 30.32 7.82 -5.92
N VAL A 160 31.01 6.68 -5.73
CA VAL A 160 31.97 6.14 -6.70
C VAL A 160 31.27 5.82 -8.02
N CYS A 161 30.13 5.14 -7.96
CA CYS A 161 29.36 4.80 -9.16
C CYS A 161 28.90 6.06 -9.90
N LEU A 162 28.32 7.04 -9.18
CA LEU A 162 27.94 8.33 -9.76
C LEU A 162 29.12 9.06 -10.41
N GLY A 163 30.28 9.08 -9.75
CA GLY A 163 31.52 9.65 -10.29
C GLY A 163 31.93 8.99 -11.60
N CYS A 164 31.98 7.66 -11.64
CA CYS A 164 32.36 6.94 -12.85
C CYS A 164 31.32 7.08 -13.99
N LEU A 165 30.02 7.14 -13.67
CA LEU A 165 28.98 7.44 -14.65
C LEU A 165 29.18 8.83 -15.26
N CYS A 166 29.49 9.82 -14.42
CA CYS A 166 29.75 11.20 -14.82
C CYS A 166 30.97 11.32 -15.74
N GLU A 167 32.08 10.64 -15.40
CA GLU A 167 33.29 10.60 -16.22
C GLU A 167 33.02 9.96 -17.59
N ALA A 168 32.37 8.79 -17.62
CA ALA A 168 32.05 8.10 -18.86
C ALA A 168 31.07 8.89 -19.75
N THR A 169 30.21 9.72 -19.15
CA THR A 169 29.15 10.44 -19.87
C THR A 169 29.61 11.76 -20.47
N SER A 170 30.40 12.55 -19.74
CA SER A 170 30.81 13.89 -20.17
C SER A 170 32.25 14.26 -19.80
N GLY A 171 33.02 13.34 -19.21
CA GLY A 171 34.27 13.68 -18.53
C GLY A 171 34.04 14.54 -17.29
N CYS A 172 32.87 14.40 -16.65
CA CYS A 172 32.44 15.26 -15.55
C CYS A 172 32.52 16.76 -15.83
N ASN A 173 32.17 17.17 -17.06
CA ASN A 173 32.18 18.57 -17.41
C ASN A 173 31.04 19.34 -16.74
N GLN A 174 31.32 19.98 -15.60
CA GLN A 174 30.36 20.79 -14.84
C GLN A 174 29.87 22.04 -15.59
N THR A 175 30.56 22.44 -16.67
CA THR A 175 30.12 23.55 -17.53
C THR A 175 29.22 23.10 -18.66
N ALA A 176 28.92 21.79 -18.76
CA ALA A 176 28.06 21.25 -19.80
C ALA A 176 26.61 21.73 -19.60
N THR A 177 26.19 22.64 -20.48
CA THR A 177 24.81 23.08 -20.59
C THR A 177 24.00 22.13 -21.49
N CYS A 178 22.70 22.41 -21.60
CA CYS A 178 21.79 21.69 -22.48
C CYS A 178 22.22 21.77 -23.95
N ASN A 179 22.60 20.63 -24.52
CA ASN A 179 22.97 20.48 -25.92
C ASN A 179 22.26 19.27 -26.52
N TYR A 180 21.52 19.48 -27.61
CA TYR A 180 20.74 18.45 -28.30
C TYR A 180 19.73 17.71 -27.39
N GLY A 181 19.08 18.44 -26.47
CA GLY A 181 18.06 17.89 -25.57
C GLY A 181 18.57 17.10 -24.36
N ALA A 182 19.89 17.05 -24.17
CA ALA A 182 20.54 16.45 -23.00
C ALA A 182 21.39 17.51 -22.27
N CYS A 183 21.30 17.54 -20.95
CA CYS A 183 21.78 18.64 -20.11
C CYS A 183 22.68 18.17 -18.96
N GLY A 184 23.52 19.07 -18.48
CA GLY A 184 24.38 18.83 -17.33
C GLY A 184 25.51 17.82 -17.56
N LEU A 185 26.28 17.63 -16.49
CA LEU A 185 27.41 16.68 -16.45
C LEU A 185 27.00 15.22 -16.65
N PHE A 186 25.74 14.89 -16.38
CA PHE A 186 25.18 13.56 -16.61
C PHE A 186 24.37 13.45 -17.91
N ARG A 187 24.32 14.48 -18.75
CA ARG A 187 23.62 14.46 -20.05
C ARG A 187 22.17 13.95 -19.94
N VAL A 188 21.46 14.35 -18.89
CA VAL A 188 20.08 13.92 -18.60
C VAL A 188 19.12 14.56 -19.61
N THR A 189 18.16 13.77 -20.11
CA THR A 189 17.10 14.25 -21.01
C THR A 189 15.82 14.57 -20.25
N TYR A 190 14.90 15.32 -20.87
CA TYR A 190 13.63 15.69 -20.23
C TYR A 190 12.82 14.47 -19.79
N ALA A 191 12.67 13.46 -20.64
CA ALA A 191 11.94 12.23 -20.31
C ALA A 191 12.59 11.46 -19.15
N TYR A 192 13.92 11.42 -19.12
CA TYR A 192 14.67 10.83 -18.01
C TYR A 192 14.36 11.55 -16.69
N TRP A 193 14.39 12.89 -16.70
CA TRP A 193 14.08 13.70 -15.52
C TRP A 193 12.63 13.54 -15.03
N VAL A 194 11.67 13.43 -15.96
CA VAL A 194 10.27 13.15 -15.62
C VAL A 194 10.16 11.81 -14.90
N ASP A 195 10.80 10.77 -15.42
CA ASP A 195 10.78 9.44 -14.79
C ASP A 195 11.58 9.37 -13.49
N GLY A 196 12.60 10.24 -13.34
CA GLY A 196 13.34 10.47 -12.10
C GLY A 196 12.59 11.31 -11.05
N GLY A 197 11.30 11.61 -11.28
CA GLY A 197 10.43 12.23 -10.29
C GLY A 197 10.26 13.75 -10.44
N LYS A 198 10.70 14.34 -11.56
CA LYS A 198 10.64 15.78 -11.82
C LYS A 198 11.22 16.62 -10.67
N LEU A 199 12.42 16.27 -10.20
CA LEU A 199 13.06 17.00 -9.09
C LEU A 199 13.31 18.46 -9.47
N THR A 200 13.18 19.35 -8.48
CA THR A 200 13.22 20.80 -8.68
C THR A 200 14.10 21.48 -7.65
N LEU A 201 14.64 22.64 -7.97
CA LEU A 201 15.40 23.46 -7.03
C LEU A 201 14.53 24.58 -6.42
N SER A 202 14.88 25.02 -5.20
CA SER A 202 14.31 26.25 -4.61
C SER A 202 12.77 26.33 -4.58
N ASN A 203 12.07 25.19 -4.44
CA ASN A 203 10.60 25.08 -4.47
C ASN A 203 9.95 25.61 -5.77
N GLU A 204 10.67 25.63 -6.90
CA GLU A 204 10.04 25.90 -8.19
C GLU A 204 9.02 24.81 -8.55
N SER A 205 8.04 25.16 -9.39
CA SER A 205 7.03 24.20 -9.84
C SER A 205 7.65 23.15 -10.78
N PRO A 206 7.37 21.85 -10.62
CA PRO A 206 7.79 20.80 -11.56
C PRO A 206 7.24 20.96 -12.98
N ASP A 207 6.26 21.84 -13.19
CA ASP A 207 5.69 22.13 -14.51
C ASP A 207 6.26 23.43 -15.11
N SER A 208 7.20 24.08 -14.41
CA SER A 208 7.95 25.21 -14.97
C SER A 208 8.82 24.75 -16.15
N PRO A 209 8.90 25.51 -17.25
CA PRO A 209 9.81 25.20 -18.35
C PRO A 209 11.28 25.22 -17.93
N ASP A 210 11.61 25.97 -16.88
CA ASP A 210 12.98 26.11 -16.37
C ASP A 210 13.35 25.03 -15.33
N ALA A 211 12.36 24.30 -14.77
CA ALA A 211 12.61 23.32 -13.70
C ALA A 211 13.54 22.19 -14.14
N PHE A 212 13.33 21.66 -15.35
CA PHE A 212 14.20 20.65 -15.93
C PHE A 212 15.65 21.13 -16.05
N PRO A 213 15.98 22.18 -16.84
CA PRO A 213 17.36 22.61 -17.01
C PRO A 213 17.98 23.13 -15.70
N ASN A 214 17.21 23.75 -14.80
CA ASN A 214 17.74 24.18 -13.50
C ASN A 214 18.21 22.99 -12.66
N CYS A 215 17.38 21.96 -12.51
CA CYS A 215 17.73 20.78 -11.73
C CYS A 215 18.89 19.99 -12.34
N VAL A 216 18.82 19.63 -13.62
CA VAL A 216 19.81 18.69 -14.19
C VAL A 216 21.18 19.32 -14.47
N ASN A 217 21.29 20.65 -14.42
CA ASN A 217 22.58 21.34 -14.43
C ASN A 217 23.17 21.53 -13.01
N ASP A 218 22.38 21.36 -11.95
CA ASP A 218 22.89 21.28 -10.58
C ASP A 218 23.39 19.85 -10.27
N PRO A 219 24.62 19.66 -9.78
CA PRO A 219 25.19 18.33 -9.56
C PRO A 219 24.37 17.45 -8.61
N TYR A 220 23.81 18.04 -7.54
CA TYR A 220 23.07 17.27 -6.53
C TYR A 220 21.67 16.89 -7.03
N CYS A 221 20.95 17.83 -7.64
CA CYS A 221 19.62 17.56 -8.20
C CYS A 221 19.71 16.59 -9.38
N ALA A 222 20.73 16.69 -10.23
CA ALA A 222 21.00 15.74 -11.29
C ALA A 222 21.32 14.33 -10.73
N ALA A 223 22.19 14.22 -9.72
CA ALA A 223 22.51 12.94 -9.09
C ALA A 223 21.25 12.29 -8.47
N ASN A 224 20.45 13.05 -7.73
CA ASN A 224 19.20 12.54 -7.15
C ASN A 224 18.17 12.12 -8.20
N THR A 225 18.14 12.83 -9.34
CA THR A 225 17.29 12.44 -10.49
C THR A 225 17.72 11.07 -11.02
N ILE A 226 19.03 10.79 -11.08
CA ILE A 226 19.58 9.49 -11.50
C ILE A 226 19.26 8.41 -10.48
N GLN A 227 19.43 8.68 -9.19
CA GLN A 227 19.08 7.75 -8.11
C GLN A 227 17.62 7.30 -8.26
N ASN A 228 16.68 8.24 -8.40
CA ASN A 228 15.26 7.95 -8.58
C ASN A 228 14.98 7.17 -9.87
N TYR A 229 15.65 7.52 -10.97
CA TYR A 229 15.52 6.80 -12.22
C TYR A 229 15.99 5.34 -12.08
N MET A 230 17.07 5.10 -11.35
CA MET A 230 17.56 3.74 -11.09
C MET A 230 16.63 2.96 -10.16
N ILE A 231 16.02 3.58 -9.15
CA ILE A 231 15.00 2.91 -8.33
C ILE A 231 13.86 2.37 -9.22
N ARG A 232 13.47 3.13 -10.25
CA ARG A 232 12.39 2.76 -11.16
C ARG A 232 12.79 1.68 -12.18
N TYR A 233 14.02 1.73 -12.70
CA TYR A 233 14.45 0.92 -13.84
C TYR A 233 15.52 -0.13 -13.53
N LYS A 234 15.94 -0.26 -12.26
CA LYS A 234 16.93 -1.26 -11.84
C LYS A 234 16.54 -2.65 -12.30
N GLN A 235 17.48 -3.31 -12.96
CA GLN A 235 17.39 -4.68 -13.42
C GLN A 235 18.81 -5.17 -13.72
N ASP A 236 18.99 -6.48 -13.72
CA ASP A 236 20.22 -7.11 -14.19
C ASP A 236 20.24 -7.02 -15.73
N CYS A 237 21.14 -6.21 -16.26
CA CYS A 237 21.24 -5.87 -17.68
C CYS A 237 22.25 -6.74 -18.41
N ASN A 238 23.25 -7.26 -17.70
CA ASN A 238 24.31 -8.11 -18.26
C ASN A 238 24.11 -9.61 -17.97
N ASP A 239 23.02 -9.97 -17.27
CA ASP A 239 22.63 -11.32 -16.87
C ASP A 239 23.69 -12.03 -15.99
N ASP A 240 24.40 -11.26 -15.13
CA ASP A 240 25.43 -11.78 -14.21
C ASP A 240 24.89 -12.20 -12.83
N GLY A 241 23.61 -11.95 -12.55
CA GLY A 241 22.92 -12.31 -11.32
C GLY A 241 23.00 -11.25 -10.21
N GLU A 242 23.69 -10.13 -10.44
CA GLU A 242 23.78 -8.99 -9.54
C GLU A 242 23.22 -7.73 -10.21
N ILE A 243 22.77 -6.76 -9.40
CA ILE A 243 22.44 -5.42 -9.91
C ILE A 243 23.46 -4.47 -9.33
N ASN A 244 24.39 -4.01 -10.16
CA ASN A 244 25.54 -3.24 -9.75
C ASN A 244 25.76 -2.01 -10.66
N CYS A 245 26.91 -1.34 -10.50
CA CYS A 245 27.19 -0.11 -11.24
C CYS A 245 27.27 -0.30 -12.76
N TYR A 246 27.61 -1.50 -13.25
CA TYR A 246 27.60 -1.79 -14.68
C TYR A 246 26.18 -1.76 -15.25
N ASP A 247 25.20 -2.30 -14.51
CA ASP A 247 23.78 -2.25 -14.88
C ASP A 247 23.24 -0.83 -14.85
N TYR A 248 23.54 -0.07 -13.79
CA TYR A 248 23.13 1.33 -13.70
C TYR A 248 23.74 2.18 -14.81
N ALA A 249 24.98 1.95 -15.19
CA ALA A 249 25.59 2.63 -16.33
C ALA A 249 24.90 2.25 -17.66
N ALA A 250 24.53 0.98 -17.83
CA ALA A 250 23.78 0.53 -19.00
C ALA A 250 22.40 1.19 -19.08
N ILE A 251 21.66 1.21 -17.98
CA ILE A 251 20.35 1.89 -17.85
C ILE A 251 20.50 3.38 -18.11
N HIS A 252 21.53 4.04 -17.56
CA HIS A 252 21.76 5.46 -17.76
C HIS A 252 22.01 5.79 -19.24
N ARG A 253 22.82 4.96 -19.91
CA ARG A 253 23.27 5.20 -21.27
C ARG A 253 22.25 4.81 -22.33
N LEU A 254 21.50 3.73 -22.10
CA LEU A 254 20.62 3.09 -23.09
C LEU A 254 19.13 3.17 -22.73
N GLY A 255 18.81 3.68 -21.54
CA GLY A 255 17.47 3.68 -20.97
C GLY A 255 17.09 2.33 -20.34
N GLY A 256 16.08 2.34 -19.47
CA GLY A 256 15.65 1.15 -18.72
C GLY A 256 15.28 -0.05 -19.61
N TYR A 257 14.57 0.17 -20.72
CA TYR A 257 14.18 -0.93 -21.62
C TYR A 257 15.28 -1.35 -22.60
N GLY A 258 16.33 -0.54 -22.75
CA GLY A 258 17.40 -0.75 -23.72
C GLY A 258 18.69 -1.31 -23.13
N CYS A 259 18.77 -1.50 -21.81
CA CYS A 259 20.04 -1.73 -21.12
C CYS A 259 20.76 -3.04 -21.49
N LYS A 260 20.06 -4.00 -22.09
CA LYS A 260 20.65 -5.25 -22.61
C LYS A 260 21.43 -5.06 -23.93
N ALA A 261 21.36 -3.88 -24.56
CA ALA A 261 22.13 -3.61 -25.77
C ALA A 261 23.61 -3.34 -25.46
N ALA A 262 24.47 -3.50 -26.47
CA ALA A 262 25.90 -3.25 -26.30
C ALA A 262 26.20 -1.77 -26.02
N LEU A 263 26.99 -1.51 -24.98
CA LEU A 263 27.46 -0.17 -24.68
C LEU A 263 28.49 0.32 -25.70
N PRO A 264 28.54 1.63 -26.01
CA PRO A 264 29.61 2.19 -26.82
C PRO A 264 30.99 1.89 -26.20
N PRO A 265 31.99 1.43 -26.96
CA PRO A 265 33.29 1.00 -26.41
C PRO A 265 33.95 2.06 -25.52
N GLY A 266 34.05 3.30 -25.98
CA GLY A 266 34.68 4.38 -25.21
C GLY A 266 33.95 4.71 -23.89
N TYR A 267 32.62 4.56 -23.86
CA TYR A 267 31.84 4.74 -22.63
C TYR A 267 32.17 3.63 -21.62
N TYR A 268 32.12 2.38 -22.08
CA TYR A 268 32.40 1.21 -21.24
C TYR A 268 33.85 1.18 -20.75
N GLU A 269 34.83 1.50 -21.60
CA GLU A 269 36.24 1.53 -21.24
C GLU A 269 36.53 2.58 -20.14
N THR A 270 35.95 3.78 -20.28
CA THR A 270 36.08 4.85 -19.28
C THR A 270 35.46 4.43 -17.95
N LEU A 271 34.23 3.91 -17.98
CA LEU A 271 33.51 3.41 -16.81
C LEU A 271 34.31 2.31 -16.09
N ASN A 272 34.72 1.27 -16.82
CA ASN A 272 35.44 0.12 -16.28
C ASN A 272 36.79 0.54 -15.69
N SER A 273 37.51 1.46 -16.35
CA SER A 273 38.77 1.99 -15.81
C SER A 273 38.55 2.72 -14.48
N CYS A 274 37.53 3.58 -14.40
CA CYS A 274 37.19 4.31 -13.18
C CYS A 274 36.78 3.36 -12.04
N LEU A 275 35.87 2.41 -12.31
CA LEU A 275 35.39 1.47 -11.29
C LEU A 275 36.53 0.57 -10.77
N ARG A 276 37.41 0.10 -11.65
CA ARG A 276 38.55 -0.72 -11.24
C ARG A 276 39.52 0.07 -10.36
N TYR A 277 39.79 1.33 -10.69
CA TYR A 277 40.65 2.18 -9.87
C TYR A 277 40.13 2.30 -8.43
N HIS A 278 38.82 2.44 -8.25
CA HIS A 278 38.19 2.55 -6.94
C HIS A 278 37.91 1.20 -6.25
N SER A 279 37.91 0.07 -6.97
CA SER A 279 37.74 -1.27 -6.36
C SER A 279 38.95 -1.76 -5.55
N HIS A 280 40.08 -1.06 -5.63
CA HIS A 280 41.32 -1.41 -4.94
C HIS A 280 41.51 -0.69 -3.59
N TYR A 281 40.54 0.11 -3.16
CA TYR A 281 40.52 0.86 -1.90
C TYR A 281 39.23 0.57 -1.12
#